data_AF-A0A261Q273-F1
#
_entry.id   AF-A0A261Q273-F1
#
_cell.length_a   1.000
_cell.length_b   1.000
_cell.length_c   1.000
_cell.angle_alpha   90.00
_cell.angle_beta   90.00
_cell.angle_gamma   90.00
#
_symmetry.space_group_name_H-M   'P 1'
#
loop_
_entity.id
_entity.type
_entity.pdbx_description
1 polymer ?
#
loop_
_entity_poly.entity_id
_entity_poly.type
_entity_poly.pdbx_seq_one_letter_code
_entity_poly.pdbx_strand_id
1 'polypeptide(L)'
;MAARQKNSEDYEVGLGVIFAIALLTTKATFVFFLPPLLISVRRPIKMLLVMAAIGLPALAFLYWRIGDLFLMPIQHTEQLMTPNLFSITRPVIELFVHIDTSNSTLVNWLGLITTMLLVSYLAYRGRVNPLTHTLPALFIATFACMMIFQASAPGAYLIAYLLAVVFDIVDLRNNKHLTILLVLSWLTVVQPFVNVYIKQPDYTRFGMLTNPVYLFDWLLQVLNVACFFWLVSRTATKIVTPKHLTPA
;
A
#
# COMPACT_ATOMS: atom_id res chain seq x y z
N MET A 1 13.15 -11.12 45.88
CA MET A 1 13.25 -12.48 45.31
C MET A 1 12.97 -12.40 43.83
N ALA A 2 14.01 -12.61 43.03
CA ALA A 2 13.96 -12.53 41.57
C ALA A 2 13.20 -13.72 40.99
N ALA A 3 12.06 -13.47 40.34
CA ALA A 3 11.37 -14.44 39.52
C ALA A 3 11.83 -14.28 38.05
N ARG A 4 12.91 -14.99 37.73
CA ARG A 4 13.14 -15.72 36.47
C ARG A 4 12.59 -15.08 35.19
N GLN A 5 13.49 -14.37 34.51
CA GLN A 5 13.61 -14.26 33.06
C GLN A 5 13.06 -15.52 32.35
N LYS A 6 11.93 -15.40 31.68
CA LYS A 6 11.34 -16.44 30.82
C LYS A 6 11.26 -15.85 29.42
N ASN A 7 12.28 -16.14 28.61
CA ASN A 7 12.42 -15.84 27.17
C ASN A 7 11.43 -14.82 26.62
N SER A 8 11.82 -13.54 26.65
CA SER A 8 11.38 -12.61 25.61
C SER A 8 11.94 -13.19 24.31
N GLU A 9 11.23 -14.11 23.65
CA GLU A 9 11.56 -14.54 22.30
C GLU A 9 11.84 -13.28 21.49
N ASP A 10 13.03 -13.22 20.88
CA ASP A 10 13.49 -12.10 20.07
C ASP A 10 12.66 -12.06 18.77
N TYR A 11 11.38 -11.75 18.88
CA TYR A 11 10.45 -11.66 17.75
C TYR A 11 10.91 -10.61 16.75
N GLU A 12 11.76 -9.65 17.15
CA GLU A 12 12.41 -8.70 16.26
C GLU A 12 13.39 -9.37 15.28
N VAL A 13 14.05 -10.46 15.69
CA VAL A 13 14.92 -11.25 14.80
C VAL A 13 14.05 -11.99 13.79
N GLY A 14 12.99 -12.66 14.25
CA GLY A 14 12.05 -13.35 13.37
C GLY A 14 11.39 -12.40 12.36
N LEU A 15 10.91 -11.24 12.82
CA LEU A 15 10.39 -10.18 11.96
C LEU A 15 11.44 -9.67 10.97
N GLY A 16 12.67 -9.45 11.41
CA GLY A 16 13.76 -9.01 10.54
C GLY A 16 14.08 -10.02 9.43
N VAL A 17 14.10 -11.31 9.75
CA VAL A 17 14.30 -12.39 8.77
C VAL A 17 13.13 -12.46 7.79
N ILE A 18 11.89 -12.48 8.28
CA ILE A 18 10.68 -12.53 7.43
C ILE A 18 10.64 -11.32 6.50
N PHE A 19 10.93 -10.13 7.01
CA PHE A 19 10.93 -8.91 6.23
C PHE A 19 12.04 -8.91 5.16
N ALA A 20 13.24 -9.39 5.50
CA ALA A 20 14.34 -9.51 4.54
C ALA A 20 13.99 -10.49 3.42
N ILE A 21 13.45 -11.67 3.76
CA ILE A 21 12.99 -12.65 2.76
C ILE A 21 11.89 -12.04 1.89
N ALA A 22 10.89 -11.38 2.49
CA ALA A 22 9.80 -10.75 1.75
C ALA A 22 10.30 -9.66 0.79
N LEU A 23 11.29 -8.84 1.18
CA LEU A 23 11.92 -7.88 0.27
C LEU A 23 12.63 -8.56 -0.90
N LEU A 24 13.30 -9.68 -0.66
CA LEU A 24 14.03 -10.43 -1.69
C LEU A 24 13.09 -11.18 -2.65
N THR A 25 11.95 -11.67 -2.19
CA THR A 25 11.04 -12.50 -3.00
C THR A 25 9.96 -11.72 -3.74
N THR A 26 9.56 -10.55 -3.23
CA THR A 26 8.34 -9.88 -3.70
C THR A 26 8.67 -8.77 -4.67
N LYS A 27 8.78 -7.54 -4.18
CA LYS A 27 9.12 -6.34 -4.94
C LYS A 27 9.56 -5.28 -3.95
N ALA A 28 10.34 -4.32 -4.41
CA ALA A 28 10.80 -3.19 -3.60
C ALA A 28 9.65 -2.42 -2.92
N THR A 29 8.42 -2.49 -3.43
CA THR A 29 7.22 -1.86 -2.85
C THR A 29 6.92 -2.32 -1.42
N PHE A 30 7.37 -3.52 -1.03
CA PHE A 30 7.23 -3.99 0.36
C PHE A 30 8.01 -3.13 1.37
N VAL A 31 9.02 -2.37 0.91
CA VAL A 31 9.76 -1.43 1.75
C VAL A 31 8.87 -0.34 2.35
N PHE A 32 7.73 -0.01 1.72
CA PHE A 32 6.80 1.00 2.25
C PHE A 32 6.16 0.57 3.59
N PHE A 33 6.18 -0.73 3.90
CA PHE A 33 5.72 -1.24 5.19
C PHE A 33 6.79 -1.13 6.29
N LEU A 34 8.05 -0.87 5.94
CA LEU A 34 9.15 -0.79 6.90
C LEU A 34 8.97 0.34 7.93
N PRO A 35 8.72 1.62 7.54
CA PRO A 35 8.56 2.70 8.51
C PRO A 35 7.48 2.46 9.58
N PRO A 36 6.22 2.10 9.24
CA PRO A 36 5.20 1.85 10.25
C PRO A 36 5.51 0.63 11.12
N LEU A 37 6.20 -0.38 10.58
CA LEU A 37 6.65 -1.54 11.35
C LEU A 37 7.74 -1.16 12.36
N LEU A 38 8.76 -0.39 11.96
CA LEU A 38 9.81 0.09 12.86
C LEU A 38 9.26 0.96 13.99
N ILE A 39 8.23 1.76 13.70
CA ILE A 39 7.51 2.54 14.69
C ILE A 39 6.78 1.65 15.70
N SER A 40 6.30 0.47 15.29
CA SER A 40 5.46 -0.40 16.14
C SER A 40 6.28 -1.41 16.95
N VAL A 41 7.50 -1.72 16.54
CA VAL A 41 8.39 -2.68 17.19
C VAL A 41 9.13 -2.04 18.38
N ARG A 42 9.37 -2.81 19.44
CA ARG A 42 10.07 -2.32 20.65
C ARG A 42 11.55 -2.03 20.42
N ARG A 43 12.25 -2.86 19.65
CA ARG A 43 13.69 -2.76 19.35
C ARG A 43 13.94 -2.67 17.83
N PRO A 44 13.60 -1.54 17.19
CA PRO A 44 13.69 -1.40 15.73
C PRO A 44 15.11 -1.56 15.19
N ILE A 45 16.13 -1.10 15.92
CA ILE A 45 17.53 -1.22 15.53
C ILE A 45 17.94 -2.70 15.39
N LYS A 46 17.48 -3.56 16.32
CA LYS A 46 17.80 -5.00 16.27
C LYS A 46 17.20 -5.66 15.02
N MET A 47 15.94 -5.32 14.69
CA MET A 47 15.28 -5.79 13.47
C MET A 47 16.02 -5.30 12.21
N LEU A 48 16.42 -4.02 12.17
CA LEU A 48 17.19 -3.45 11.05
C LEU A 48 18.54 -4.12 10.85
N LEU A 49 19.27 -4.43 11.92
CA LEU A 49 20.55 -5.12 11.82
C LEU A 49 20.39 -6.53 11.22
N VAL A 50 19.34 -7.25 11.62
CA VAL A 50 19.04 -8.57 11.04
C VAL A 50 18.67 -8.45 9.56
N MET A 51 17.84 -7.47 9.21
CA MET A 51 17.50 -7.19 7.82
C MET A 51 18.74 -6.84 6.99
N ALA A 52 19.62 -5.99 7.50
CA ALA A 52 20.85 -5.58 6.83
C ALA A 52 21.82 -6.76 6.65
N ALA A 53 21.93 -7.64 7.67
CA ALA A 53 22.77 -8.83 7.61
C ALA A 53 22.37 -9.81 6.48
N ILE A 54 21.10 -9.83 6.08
CA ILE A 54 20.61 -10.67 4.97
C ILE A 54 20.55 -9.88 3.66
N GLY A 55 20.04 -8.65 3.71
CA GLY A 55 19.80 -7.81 2.55
C GLY A 55 21.09 -7.28 1.90
N LEU A 56 22.09 -6.86 2.69
CA LEU A 56 23.34 -6.32 2.13
C LEU A 56 24.14 -7.36 1.36
N PRO A 57 24.33 -8.61 1.84
CA PRO A 57 24.98 -9.65 1.03
C PRO A 57 24.23 -9.96 -0.27
N ALA A 58 22.89 -10.01 -0.22
CA ALA A 58 22.08 -10.25 -1.41
C ALA A 58 22.19 -9.10 -2.42
N LEU A 59 22.16 -7.84 -1.96
CA LEU A 59 22.35 -6.66 -2.80
C LEU A 59 23.77 -6.61 -3.39
N ALA A 60 24.79 -6.92 -2.60
CA ALA A 60 26.18 -6.98 -3.08
C ALA A 60 26.35 -8.05 -4.16
N PHE A 61 25.73 -9.23 -3.98
CA PHE A 61 25.73 -10.28 -4.98
C PHE A 61 25.00 -9.86 -6.27
N LEU A 62 23.84 -9.20 -6.16
CA LEU A 62 23.11 -8.68 -7.31
C LEU A 62 23.93 -7.63 -8.06
N TYR A 63 24.47 -6.63 -7.36
CA TYR A 63 25.31 -5.59 -7.98
C TYR A 63 26.52 -6.20 -8.70
N TRP A 64 27.17 -7.20 -8.10
CA TRP A 64 28.28 -7.91 -8.73
C TRP A 64 27.88 -8.64 -10.02
N ARG A 65 26.66 -9.19 -10.10
CA ARG A 65 26.21 -9.99 -11.25
C ARG A 65 25.58 -9.19 -12.37
N ILE A 66 24.83 -8.15 -12.04
CA ILE A 66 24.00 -7.40 -13.02
C ILE A 66 24.26 -5.89 -12.99
N GLY A 67 25.30 -5.43 -12.29
CA GLY A 67 25.67 -4.01 -12.21
C GLY A 67 24.54 -3.18 -11.64
N ASP A 68 24.22 -2.05 -12.28
CA ASP A 68 23.12 -1.15 -11.89
C ASP A 68 21.74 -1.61 -12.40
N LEU A 69 21.65 -2.68 -13.21
CA LEU A 69 20.38 -3.12 -13.78
C LEU A 69 19.38 -3.58 -12.71
N PHE A 70 19.85 -3.95 -11.52
CA PHE A 70 18.97 -4.25 -10.38
C PHE A 70 18.14 -3.03 -9.92
N LEU A 71 18.52 -1.80 -10.29
CA LEU A 71 17.79 -0.56 -9.98
C LEU A 71 16.65 -0.27 -10.97
N MET A 72 16.54 -1.01 -12.07
CA MET A 72 15.50 -0.84 -13.09
C MET A 72 14.05 -0.81 -12.54
N PRO A 73 13.68 -1.57 -11.48
CA PRO A 73 12.35 -1.48 -10.88
C PRO A 73 12.04 -0.12 -10.25
N ILE A 74 13.05 0.60 -9.75
CA ILE A 74 12.91 1.95 -9.20
C ILE A 74 12.70 2.96 -10.33
N GLN A 75 13.39 2.74 -11.46
CA GLN A 75 13.28 3.59 -12.65
C GLN A 75 11.92 3.45 -13.36
N HIS A 76 11.23 2.31 -13.20
CA HIS A 76 9.87 2.11 -13.73
C HIS A 76 8.77 2.79 -12.90
N THR A 77 9.12 3.56 -11.86
CA THR A 77 8.14 4.32 -11.06
C THR A 77 7.61 5.59 -11.75
N GLU A 78 8.09 5.89 -12.96
CA GLU A 78 7.65 7.04 -13.76
C GLU A 78 6.37 6.74 -14.55
N GLN A 79 6.03 5.46 -14.74
CA GLN A 79 4.81 5.05 -15.42
C GLN A 79 3.58 5.35 -14.56
N LEU A 80 2.69 6.17 -15.11
CA LEU A 80 1.39 6.45 -14.52
C LEU A 80 0.53 5.19 -14.61
N MET A 81 0.01 4.77 -13.47
CA MET A 81 -0.89 3.62 -13.36
C MET A 81 -2.25 4.10 -12.88
N THR A 82 -3.28 3.32 -13.15
CA THR A 82 -4.65 3.58 -12.67
C THR A 82 -5.18 2.32 -11.97
N PRO A 83 -6.19 2.43 -11.09
CA PRO A 83 -6.82 3.63 -10.56
C PRO A 83 -6.10 4.17 -9.31
N ASN A 84 -6.00 5.48 -9.19
CA ASN A 84 -5.52 6.19 -7.99
C ASN A 84 -6.11 7.62 -7.91
N LEU A 85 -5.88 8.32 -6.80
CA LEU A 85 -6.44 9.66 -6.60
C LEU A 85 -5.94 10.64 -7.66
N PHE A 86 -4.69 10.51 -8.10
CA PHE A 86 -4.12 11.35 -9.14
C PHE A 86 -4.86 11.18 -10.47
N SER A 87 -5.10 9.94 -10.91
CA SER A 87 -5.78 9.65 -12.18
C SER A 87 -7.20 10.22 -12.27
N ILE A 88 -7.95 10.20 -11.16
CA ILE A 88 -9.32 10.76 -11.12
C ILE A 88 -9.29 12.29 -11.12
N THR A 89 -8.32 12.88 -10.41
CA THR A 89 -8.22 14.33 -10.21
C THR A 89 -7.40 15.04 -11.27
N ARG A 90 -6.74 14.29 -12.17
CA ARG A 90 -5.90 14.85 -13.25
C ARG A 90 -6.60 15.89 -14.12
N PRO A 91 -7.86 15.73 -14.56
CA PRO A 91 -8.56 16.78 -15.31
C PRO A 91 -8.65 18.12 -14.57
N VAL A 92 -8.62 18.11 -13.24
CA VAL A 92 -8.62 19.32 -12.39
C VAL A 92 -7.21 19.86 -12.23
N ILE A 93 -6.23 18.99 -11.95
CA ILE A 93 -4.83 19.38 -11.73
C ILE A 93 -4.25 20.03 -12.99
N GLU A 94 -4.57 19.48 -14.15
CA GLU A 94 -4.17 19.97 -15.48
C GLU A 94 -4.70 21.37 -15.82
N LEU A 95 -5.71 21.88 -15.10
CA LEU A 95 -6.15 23.28 -15.24
C LEU A 95 -5.16 24.27 -14.64
N PHE A 96 -4.34 23.85 -13.68
CA PHE A 96 -3.40 24.70 -12.95
C PHE A 96 -1.94 24.40 -13.32
N VAL A 97 -1.59 23.13 -13.51
CA VAL A 97 -0.24 22.67 -13.80
C VAL A 97 -0.30 21.53 -14.81
N HIS A 98 0.37 21.70 -15.96
CA HIS A 98 0.50 20.62 -16.94
C HIS A 98 1.49 19.57 -16.43
N ILE A 99 1.04 18.33 -16.25
CA ILE A 99 1.88 17.25 -15.72
C ILE A 99 2.09 16.19 -16.80
N ASP A 100 3.23 16.34 -17.47
CA ASP A 100 3.77 15.34 -18.38
C ASP A 100 4.55 14.24 -17.63
N THR A 101 4.89 13.17 -18.35
CA THR A 101 5.72 12.05 -17.87
C THR A 101 7.04 12.49 -17.23
N SER A 102 7.59 13.65 -17.60
CA SER A 102 8.81 14.23 -16.99
C SER A 102 8.60 14.83 -15.58
N ASN A 103 7.37 15.26 -15.25
CA ASN A 103 7.01 15.81 -13.93
C ASN A 103 6.28 14.79 -13.03
N SER A 104 5.96 13.60 -13.57
CA SER A 104 5.34 12.47 -12.86
C SER A 104 6.11 12.06 -11.59
N THR A 105 7.45 12.18 -11.63
CA THR A 105 8.34 11.82 -10.53
C THR A 105 8.02 12.60 -9.26
N LEU A 106 7.73 13.91 -9.36
CA LEU A 106 7.37 14.74 -8.20
C LEU A 106 6.04 14.33 -7.57
N VAL A 107 5.04 14.03 -8.39
CA VAL A 107 3.72 13.55 -7.92
C VAL A 107 3.88 12.21 -7.20
N ASN A 108 4.71 11.33 -7.75
CA ASN A 108 4.99 10.03 -7.16
C ASN A 108 5.71 10.17 -5.81
N TRP A 109 6.68 11.09 -5.69
CA TRP A 109 7.35 11.42 -4.42
C TRP A 109 6.38 12.00 -3.39
N LEU A 110 5.48 12.88 -3.80
CA LEU A 110 4.46 13.46 -2.92
C LEU A 110 3.51 12.36 -2.41
N GLY A 111 3.08 11.46 -3.30
CA GLY A 111 2.29 10.28 -2.96
C GLY A 111 3.00 9.33 -2.00
N LEU A 112 4.30 9.10 -2.21
CA LEU A 112 5.16 8.29 -1.36
C LEU A 112 5.29 8.88 0.05
N ILE A 113 5.61 10.18 0.15
CA ILE A 113 5.74 10.88 1.43
C ILE A 113 4.42 10.85 2.18
N THR A 114 3.31 11.14 1.49
CA THR A 114 1.96 11.13 2.08
C THR A 114 1.60 9.74 2.61
N THR A 115 1.86 8.69 1.83
CA THR A 115 1.63 7.29 2.23
C THR A 115 2.46 6.93 3.46
N MET A 116 3.77 7.22 3.45
CA MET A 116 4.66 6.92 4.56
C MET A 116 4.26 7.67 5.83
N LEU A 117 3.97 8.97 5.74
CA LEU A 117 3.59 9.78 6.89
C LEU A 117 2.25 9.33 7.48
N LEU A 118 1.24 9.11 6.64
CA LEU A 118 -0.10 8.75 7.11
C LEU A 118 -0.08 7.39 7.82
N VAL A 119 0.57 6.38 7.24
CA VAL A 119 0.58 5.04 7.83
C VAL A 119 1.52 4.96 9.03
N SER A 120 2.63 5.70 9.02
CA SER A 120 3.51 5.87 10.18
C SER A 120 2.80 6.57 11.34
N TYR A 121 1.95 7.55 11.05
CA TYR A 121 1.11 8.22 12.03
C TYR A 121 0.07 7.26 12.63
N LEU A 122 -0.59 6.43 11.80
CA LEU A 122 -1.50 5.38 12.29
C LEU A 122 -0.76 4.37 13.17
N ALA A 123 0.44 3.93 12.77
CA ALA A 123 1.29 3.06 13.56
C ALA A 123 1.64 3.67 14.92
N TYR A 124 2.01 4.96 14.94
CA TYR A 124 2.32 5.69 16.17
C TYR A 124 1.11 5.73 17.13
N ARG A 125 -0.07 6.06 16.61
CA ARG A 125 -1.33 6.05 17.38
C ARG A 125 -1.71 4.65 17.87
N GLY A 126 -1.42 3.63 17.08
CA GLY A 126 -1.72 2.22 17.38
C GLY A 126 -0.73 1.52 18.32
N ARG A 127 0.37 2.18 18.76
CA ARG A 127 1.38 1.59 19.65
C ARG A 127 0.83 1.11 21.00
N VAL A 128 -0.34 1.62 21.40
CA VAL A 128 -1.03 1.20 22.62
C VAL A 128 -1.57 -0.23 22.53
N ASN A 129 -1.78 -0.73 21.31
CA ASN A 129 -2.27 -2.07 21.05
C ASN A 129 -1.13 -3.06 20.82
N PRO A 130 -1.33 -4.36 21.12
CA PRO A 130 -0.33 -5.39 20.84
C PRO A 130 -0.07 -5.49 19.32
N LEU A 131 1.19 -5.67 18.94
CA LEU A 131 1.62 -5.73 17.53
C LEU A 131 0.87 -6.80 16.73
N THR A 132 0.54 -7.94 17.34
CA THR A 132 -0.22 -9.01 16.69
C THR A 132 -1.61 -8.59 16.23
N HIS A 133 -2.21 -7.59 16.87
CA HIS A 133 -3.51 -7.04 16.48
C HIS A 133 -3.39 -5.94 15.42
N THR A 134 -2.34 -5.13 15.47
CA THR A 134 -2.18 -3.98 14.57
C THR A 134 -1.43 -4.29 13.28
N LEU A 135 -0.57 -5.32 13.26
CA LEU A 135 0.30 -5.63 12.14
C LEU A 135 -0.46 -5.93 10.83
N PRO A 136 -1.50 -6.79 10.79
CA PRO A 136 -2.26 -7.02 9.57
C PRO A 136 -2.98 -5.75 9.08
N ALA A 137 -3.58 -4.99 10.00
CA ALA A 137 -4.26 -3.75 9.66
C ALA A 137 -3.29 -2.67 9.15
N LEU A 138 -2.09 -2.57 9.72
CA LEU A 138 -1.03 -1.67 9.25
C LEU A 138 -0.53 -2.08 7.87
N PHE A 139 -0.35 -3.38 7.63
CA PHE A 139 0.02 -3.90 6.32
C PHE A 139 -1.02 -3.51 5.27
N ILE A 140 -2.30 -3.79 5.53
CA ILE A 140 -3.40 -3.41 4.63
C ILE A 140 -3.45 -1.89 4.42
N ALA A 141 -3.30 -1.10 5.49
CA ALA A 141 -3.28 0.36 5.41
C ALA A 141 -2.14 0.87 4.52
N THR A 142 -0.93 0.30 4.63
CA THR A 142 0.21 0.65 3.78
C THR A 142 -0.11 0.49 2.31
N PHE A 143 -0.55 -0.70 1.89
CA PHE A 143 -0.79 -0.96 0.47
C PHE A 143 -2.04 -0.25 -0.06
N ALA A 144 -3.05 -0.04 0.78
CA ALA A 144 -4.22 0.74 0.38
C ALA A 144 -3.89 2.23 0.19
N CYS A 145 -3.12 2.82 1.11
CA CYS A 145 -2.65 4.20 0.95
C CYS A 145 -1.73 4.34 -0.26
N MET A 146 -0.88 3.35 -0.51
CA MET A 146 -0.04 3.30 -1.71
C MET A 146 -0.90 3.39 -2.98
N MET A 147 -1.97 2.59 -3.10
CA MET A 147 -2.86 2.64 -4.28
C MET A 147 -3.68 3.94 -4.37
N ILE A 148 -3.94 4.63 -3.27
CA ILE A 148 -4.64 5.91 -3.29
C ILE A 148 -3.71 7.03 -3.75
N PHE A 149 -2.54 7.15 -3.12
CA PHE A 149 -1.70 8.35 -3.25
C PHE A 149 -0.57 8.22 -4.26
N GLN A 150 -0.10 7.00 -4.54
CA GLN A 150 1.04 6.80 -5.43
C GLN A 150 0.59 6.65 -6.88
N ALA A 151 0.97 7.61 -7.73
CA ALA A 151 0.57 7.65 -9.14
C ALA A 151 1.04 6.42 -9.96
N SER A 152 2.13 5.78 -9.53
CA SER A 152 2.70 4.58 -10.16
C SER A 152 2.18 3.24 -9.60
N ALA A 153 1.23 3.28 -8.66
CA ALA A 153 0.67 2.07 -8.06
C ALA A 153 -0.61 1.61 -8.82
N PRO A 154 -0.60 0.43 -9.47
CA PRO A 154 -1.81 -0.14 -10.04
C PRO A 154 -2.73 -0.67 -8.94
N GLY A 155 -4.05 -0.44 -9.08
CA GLY A 155 -5.04 -0.93 -8.12
C GLY A 155 -5.16 -2.46 -8.05
N ALA A 156 -4.68 -3.17 -9.08
CA ALA A 156 -4.63 -4.63 -9.09
C ALA A 156 -3.71 -5.21 -7.98
N TYR A 157 -2.85 -4.40 -7.36
CA TYR A 157 -2.05 -4.83 -6.20
C TYR A 157 -2.91 -5.31 -5.03
N LEU A 158 -4.18 -4.90 -4.94
CA LEU A 158 -5.11 -5.41 -3.93
C LEU A 158 -5.19 -6.94 -3.92
N ILE A 159 -5.11 -7.59 -5.09
CA ILE A 159 -5.22 -9.05 -5.22
C ILE A 159 -4.19 -9.77 -4.33
N ALA A 160 -2.98 -9.22 -4.22
CA ALA A 160 -1.88 -9.82 -3.46
C ALA A 160 -2.15 -9.90 -1.95
N TYR A 161 -3.05 -9.06 -1.43
CA TYR A 161 -3.37 -9.01 0.01
C TYR A 161 -4.88 -9.01 0.29
N LEU A 162 -5.70 -9.35 -0.71
CA LEU A 162 -7.15 -9.45 -0.56
C LEU A 162 -7.52 -10.46 0.52
N LEU A 163 -6.76 -11.54 0.66
CA LEU A 163 -6.96 -12.52 1.73
C LEU A 163 -6.82 -11.89 3.12
N ALA A 164 -5.80 -11.03 3.30
CA ALA A 164 -5.62 -10.30 4.55
C ALA A 164 -6.80 -9.33 4.80
N VAL A 165 -7.31 -8.66 3.76
CA VAL A 165 -8.50 -7.81 3.85
C VAL A 165 -9.72 -8.61 4.32
N VAL A 166 -9.97 -9.77 3.73
CA VAL A 166 -11.12 -10.61 4.04
C VAL A 166 -11.10 -11.08 5.50
N PHE A 167 -9.95 -11.55 5.98
CA PHE A 167 -9.86 -12.07 7.35
C PHE A 167 -9.73 -10.99 8.42
N ASP A 168 -9.10 -9.85 8.11
CA ASP A 168 -8.79 -8.85 9.14
C ASP A 168 -9.82 -7.72 9.22
N ILE A 169 -10.43 -7.32 8.09
CA ILE A 169 -11.24 -6.10 7.99
C ILE A 169 -12.71 -6.38 7.65
N VAL A 170 -12.97 -7.39 6.81
CA VAL A 170 -14.32 -7.70 6.36
C VAL A 170 -15.03 -8.55 7.42
N ASP A 171 -16.24 -8.15 7.78
CA ASP A 171 -17.13 -8.99 8.58
C ASP A 171 -18.12 -9.65 7.59
N LEU A 172 -17.98 -10.96 7.41
CA LEU A 172 -18.82 -11.73 6.47
C LEU A 172 -20.29 -11.80 6.90
N ARG A 173 -20.61 -11.50 8.17
CA ARG A 173 -21.99 -11.44 8.65
C ARG A 173 -22.67 -10.13 8.28
N ASN A 174 -21.90 -9.09 7.96
CA ASN A 174 -22.42 -7.78 7.61
C ASN A 174 -22.59 -7.66 6.09
N ASN A 175 -23.85 -7.61 5.64
CA ASN A 175 -24.19 -7.47 4.23
C ASN A 175 -23.49 -6.27 3.56
N LYS A 176 -23.28 -5.15 4.28
CA LYS A 176 -22.57 -3.99 3.72
C LYS A 176 -21.10 -4.31 3.43
N HIS A 177 -20.43 -5.02 4.33
CA HIS A 177 -19.02 -5.39 4.15
C HIS A 177 -18.90 -6.42 3.02
N LEU A 178 -19.84 -7.37 2.93
CA LEU A 178 -19.90 -8.33 1.84
C LEU A 178 -20.12 -7.65 0.47
N THR A 179 -21.06 -6.71 0.37
CA THR A 179 -21.31 -5.96 -0.86
C THR A 179 -20.06 -5.16 -1.28
N ILE A 180 -19.40 -4.47 -0.34
CA ILE A 180 -18.18 -3.71 -0.65
C ILE A 180 -17.07 -4.65 -1.10
N LEU A 181 -16.90 -5.81 -0.47
CA LEU A 181 -15.91 -6.81 -0.88
C LEU A 181 -16.16 -7.31 -2.31
N LEU A 182 -17.42 -7.61 -2.65
CA LEU A 182 -17.79 -8.06 -4.00
C LEU A 182 -17.54 -6.97 -5.03
N VAL A 183 -17.96 -5.73 -4.74
CA VAL A 183 -17.73 -4.58 -5.62
C VAL A 183 -16.24 -4.35 -5.80
N LEU A 184 -15.46 -4.35 -4.72
CA LEU A 184 -14.02 -4.16 -4.75
C LEU A 184 -13.33 -5.26 -5.57
N SER A 185 -13.70 -6.52 -5.36
CA SER A 185 -13.15 -7.66 -6.10
C SER A 185 -13.46 -7.55 -7.59
N TRP A 186 -14.71 -7.24 -7.92
CA TRP A 186 -15.14 -7.02 -9.31
C TRP A 186 -14.39 -5.85 -9.95
N LEU A 187 -14.29 -4.70 -9.26
CA LEU A 187 -13.60 -3.51 -9.75
C LEU A 187 -12.10 -3.75 -9.99
N THR A 188 -11.42 -4.50 -9.12
CA THR A 188 -9.99 -4.82 -9.28
C THR A 188 -9.71 -5.71 -10.47
N VAL A 189 -10.71 -6.47 -10.93
CA VAL A 189 -10.60 -7.26 -12.15
C VAL A 189 -11.08 -6.46 -13.36
N VAL A 190 -12.23 -5.80 -13.31
CA VAL A 190 -12.82 -5.19 -14.52
C VAL A 190 -12.09 -3.93 -14.96
N GLN A 191 -11.74 -3.04 -14.04
CA GLN A 191 -11.18 -1.73 -14.41
C GLN A 191 -9.87 -1.83 -15.19
N PRO A 192 -8.88 -2.65 -14.81
CA PRO A 192 -7.65 -2.78 -15.59
C PRO A 192 -7.88 -3.26 -17.02
N PHE A 193 -8.82 -4.18 -17.23
CA PHE A 193 -9.13 -4.70 -18.57
C PHE A 193 -9.83 -3.65 -19.43
N VAL A 194 -10.79 -2.91 -18.86
CA VAL A 194 -11.44 -1.80 -19.56
C VAL A 194 -10.40 -0.76 -19.97
N ASN A 195 -9.53 -0.36 -19.04
CA ASN A 195 -8.49 0.66 -19.27
C ASN A 195 -7.50 0.24 -20.38
N VAL A 196 -7.06 -1.02 -20.41
CA VAL A 196 -6.21 -1.55 -21.49
C VAL A 196 -6.93 -1.56 -22.83
N TYR A 197 -8.21 -1.98 -22.87
CA TYR A 197 -9.00 -2.04 -24.11
C TYR A 197 -9.16 -0.66 -24.77
N ILE A 198 -9.27 0.39 -23.95
CA ILE A 198 -9.42 1.78 -24.41
C ILE A 198 -8.09 2.50 -24.65
N LYS A 199 -6.97 1.75 -24.66
CA LYS A 199 -5.60 2.23 -24.88
C LYS A 199 -5.06 3.17 -23.79
N GLN A 200 -5.47 2.96 -22.53
CA GLN A 200 -4.92 3.62 -21.34
C GLN A 200 -4.92 5.17 -21.43
N PRO A 201 -6.10 5.80 -21.54
CA PRO A 201 -6.20 7.25 -21.65
C PRO A 201 -5.76 7.94 -20.36
N ASP A 202 -5.09 9.08 -20.55
CA ASP A 202 -4.49 9.88 -19.50
C ASP A 202 -5.44 10.90 -18.83
N TYR A 203 -6.70 11.01 -19.29
CA TYR A 203 -7.73 11.94 -18.79
C TYR A 203 -7.22 13.35 -18.47
N THR A 204 -6.60 14.04 -19.43
CA THR A 204 -6.00 15.37 -19.21
C THR A 204 -7.01 16.52 -19.19
N ARG A 205 -8.23 16.31 -19.70
CA ARG A 205 -9.25 17.37 -19.81
C ARG A 205 -10.66 16.81 -19.64
N PHE A 206 -11.55 17.60 -19.06
CA PHE A 206 -12.97 17.23 -18.86
C PHE A 206 -13.70 16.89 -20.17
N GLY A 207 -13.30 17.49 -21.30
CA GLY A 207 -13.89 17.19 -22.61
C GLY A 207 -13.71 15.73 -23.07
N MET A 208 -12.76 14.98 -22.49
CA MET A 208 -12.63 13.54 -22.76
C MET A 208 -13.79 12.73 -22.18
N LEU A 209 -14.38 13.19 -21.07
CA LEU A 209 -15.49 12.50 -20.39
C LEU A 209 -16.82 12.61 -21.15
N THR A 210 -16.88 13.39 -22.22
CA THR A 210 -18.03 13.42 -23.14
C THR A 210 -18.19 12.09 -23.89
N ASN A 211 -17.10 11.33 -24.05
CA ASN A 211 -17.16 9.99 -24.60
C ASN A 211 -17.67 9.01 -23.52
N PRO A 212 -18.78 8.28 -23.77
CA PRO A 212 -19.37 7.39 -22.76
C PRO A 212 -18.43 6.28 -22.30
N VAL A 213 -17.51 5.83 -23.15
CA VAL A 213 -16.54 4.79 -22.82
C VAL A 213 -15.49 5.31 -21.83
N TYR A 214 -15.03 6.55 -22.02
CA TYR A 214 -14.08 7.24 -21.14
C TYR A 214 -14.72 7.63 -19.81
N LEU A 215 -15.99 8.06 -19.84
CA LEU A 215 -16.76 8.29 -18.62
C LEU A 215 -16.92 7.00 -17.81
N PHE A 216 -17.19 5.87 -18.46
CA PHE A 216 -17.34 4.59 -17.80
C PHE A 216 -16.07 4.15 -17.08
N ASP A 217 -14.91 4.16 -17.74
CA ASP A 217 -13.64 3.83 -17.07
C ASP A 217 -13.33 4.82 -15.93
N TRP A 218 -13.53 6.13 -16.14
CA TRP A 218 -13.34 7.11 -15.07
C TRP A 218 -14.23 6.83 -13.84
N LEU A 219 -15.50 6.46 -14.03
CA LEU A 219 -16.39 6.04 -12.94
C LEU A 219 -15.88 4.78 -12.23
N LEU A 220 -15.36 3.79 -12.96
CA LEU A 220 -14.75 2.61 -12.35
C LEU A 220 -13.51 2.97 -11.51
N GLN A 221 -12.72 3.95 -11.95
CA GLN A 221 -11.58 4.45 -11.17
C GLN A 221 -12.06 5.15 -9.88
N VAL A 222 -13.08 6.01 -9.97
CA VAL A 222 -13.69 6.69 -8.82
C VAL A 222 -14.19 5.69 -7.78
N LEU A 223 -14.92 4.66 -8.22
CA LEU A 223 -15.44 3.63 -7.33
C LEU A 223 -14.31 2.82 -6.67
N ASN A 224 -13.24 2.48 -7.41
CA ASN A 224 -12.07 1.81 -6.85
C ASN A 224 -11.44 2.62 -5.72
N VAL A 225 -11.16 3.90 -5.97
CA VAL A 225 -10.54 4.79 -4.99
C VAL A 225 -11.44 5.00 -3.78
N ALA A 226 -12.76 5.11 -3.97
CA ALA A 226 -13.72 5.16 -2.87
C ALA A 226 -13.67 3.89 -1.99
N CYS A 227 -13.56 2.71 -2.60
CA CYS A 227 -13.38 1.46 -1.85
C CYS A 227 -12.03 1.41 -1.11
N PHE A 228 -10.95 1.93 -1.68
CA PHE A 228 -9.67 2.02 -0.98
C PHE A 228 -9.73 2.99 0.21
N PHE A 229 -10.41 4.14 0.08
CA PHE A 229 -10.65 5.03 1.21
C PHE A 229 -11.47 4.37 2.32
N TRP A 230 -12.50 3.61 1.95
CA TRP A 230 -13.26 2.81 2.91
C TRP A 230 -12.33 1.81 3.64
N LEU A 231 -11.46 1.12 2.91
CA LEU A 231 -10.51 0.17 3.49
C LEU A 231 -9.57 0.85 4.49
N VAL A 232 -8.97 1.99 4.11
CA VAL A 232 -8.09 2.78 4.97
C VAL A 232 -8.82 3.28 6.22
N SER A 233 -10.08 3.72 6.08
CA SER A 233 -10.87 4.18 7.23
C SER A 233 -11.12 3.05 8.24
N ARG A 234 -11.39 1.83 7.75
CA ARG A 234 -11.63 0.65 8.60
C ARG A 234 -10.36 0.16 9.27
N THR A 235 -9.25 0.08 8.55
CA THR A 235 -7.95 -0.28 9.13
C THR A 235 -7.52 0.77 10.15
N ALA A 236 -7.65 2.06 9.86
CA ALA A 236 -7.33 3.14 10.79
C ALA A 236 -8.14 3.05 12.08
N THR A 237 -9.46 2.81 11.96
CA THR A 237 -10.33 2.62 13.13
C THR A 237 -9.86 1.44 13.97
N LYS A 238 -9.53 0.30 13.34
CA LYS A 238 -9.04 -0.90 14.04
C LYS A 238 -7.69 -0.71 14.71
N ILE A 239 -6.78 0.04 14.08
CA ILE A 239 -5.43 0.32 14.61
C ILE A 239 -5.53 1.23 15.84
N VAL A 240 -6.34 2.29 15.76
CA VAL A 240 -6.44 3.32 16.80
C VAL A 240 -7.36 2.90 17.95
N THR A 241 -8.38 2.09 17.70
CA THR A 241 -9.30 1.64 18.74
C THR A 241 -8.62 0.62 19.65
N PRO A 242 -8.60 0.83 20.97
CA PRO A 242 -8.04 -0.14 21.90
C PRO A 242 -8.79 -1.47 21.86
N LYS A 243 -8.07 -2.59 21.87
CA LYS A 243 -8.65 -3.95 21.78
C LYS A 243 -9.77 -4.23 22.81
N HIS A 244 -9.74 -3.60 23.99
CA HIS A 244 -10.75 -3.76 25.04
C HIS A 244 -12.07 -3.03 24.77
N LEU A 245 -12.11 -2.17 23.75
CA LEU A 245 -13.31 -1.42 23.32
C LEU A 245 -13.89 -1.94 22.00
N THR A 246 -13.26 -2.95 21.38
CA THR A 246 -13.77 -3.59 20.17
C THR A 246 -14.90 -4.54 20.56
N PRO A 247 -16.16 -4.35 20.10
CA PRO A 247 -17.22 -5.32 20.34
C PRO A 247 -16.87 -6.65 19.67
N ALA A 248 -17.16 -7.75 20.38
CA ALA A 248 -16.90 -9.13 19.95
C ALA A 248 -17.76 -9.56 18.76
#